data_AF-A0A2W6DSY5-F1
#
_entry.id   AF-A0A2W6DSY5-F1
#
_cell.length_a   1.000
_cell.length_b   1.000
_cell.length_c   1.000
_cell.angle_alpha   90.00
_cell.angle_beta   90.00
_cell.angle_gamma   90.00
#
_symmetry.space_group_name_H-M   'P 1'
#
loop_
_entity.id
_entity.type
_entity.pdbx_description
1 polymer ?
#
loop_
_entity_poly.entity_id
_entity_poly.type
_entity_poly.pdbx_seq_one_letter_code
_entity_poly.pdbx_strand_id
1 'polypeptide(L)'
;RQRALTDLREGRVKVLFTVDLFNEGVDIPAVNTILMLRPTESPTLFLQQLGRGLRKVPNKSACTVLDFVGTHRREFRFDLRYRSLLGGTRSDVELAVKDGFPFLPAGCHMELDRVASDVVLRSIRDAIPTRWPEKVAELRSLQAVRGRDVTLREYLDETGLEIEDVYAGNHTWSELREAAGLEVAPAGPHEVALRRGVARLLHIDDRQRAATYQRWLTSERPPDVEGMSEVEARLARMLAASLVDTTISRDLPLQAALDLVWAHPQPLRELAELLDIDSAPSHLQRPALADVPLQIHARYTRIEILAAVGEGAHARTPQWREGVYDAKAVGADLLAFTLDKTNGDFSPTTRYRDYAVSPELIHWESQSTTRADSATGRRYQNHISMDRSILLFARTRQDDRAFWFLGPATYVRHEGEHPMAVTWRLQTPLSGDLFTAFAAAVA
;
A
#
# COMPACT_ATOMS: atom_id res chain seq x y z
N ARG A 1 53.63 13.81 0.67
CA ARG A 1 52.98 12.48 0.55
C ARG A 1 53.94 11.35 0.93
N GLN A 2 54.97 11.07 0.13
CA GLN A 2 55.89 9.95 0.35
C GLN A 2 56.60 9.99 1.71
N ARG A 3 57.09 11.17 2.11
CA ARG A 3 57.74 11.39 3.41
C ARG A 3 56.85 10.96 4.59
N ALA A 4 55.59 11.39 4.61
CA ALA A 4 54.64 11.01 5.67
C ALA A 4 54.37 9.50 5.71
N LEU A 5 54.31 8.84 4.55
CA LEU A 5 54.16 7.38 4.47
C LEU A 5 55.41 6.67 5.02
N THR A 6 56.59 7.16 4.69
CA THR A 6 57.86 6.65 5.19
C THR A 6 57.97 6.85 6.70
N ASP A 7 57.63 8.04 7.21
CA ASP A 7 57.65 8.35 8.63
C ASP A 7 56.68 7.46 9.43
N LEU A 8 55.54 7.12 8.85
CA LEU A 8 54.58 6.19 9.47
C LEU A 8 55.10 4.75 9.45
N ARG A 9 55.71 4.30 8.35
CA ARG A 9 56.32 2.95 8.23
C ARG A 9 57.49 2.77 9.19
N GLU A 10 58.31 3.79 9.36
CA GLU A 10 59.46 3.79 10.28
C GLU A 10 59.05 4.11 11.73
N GLY A 11 57.75 4.38 11.98
CA GLY A 11 57.23 4.64 13.32
C GLY A 11 57.66 5.98 13.93
N ARG A 12 58.26 6.89 13.13
CA ARG A 12 58.58 8.28 13.49
C ARG A 12 57.31 9.08 13.78
N VAL A 13 56.22 8.77 13.08
CA VAL A 13 54.87 9.22 13.42
C VAL A 13 53.99 8.02 13.72
N LYS A 14 53.01 8.20 14.63
CA LYS A 14 52.08 7.12 15.04
C LYS A 14 50.72 7.22 14.38
N VAL A 15 50.30 8.42 13.96
CA VAL A 15 48.97 8.69 13.39
C VAL A 15 49.13 9.57 12.16
N LEU A 16 48.38 9.26 11.11
CA LEU A 16 48.29 10.06 9.90
C LEU A 16 46.81 10.36 9.62
N PHE A 17 46.44 11.64 9.67
CA PHE A 17 45.10 12.09 9.30
C PHE A 17 45.02 12.34 7.79
N THR A 18 43.94 11.89 7.17
CA THR A 18 43.75 11.98 5.73
C THR A 18 42.30 12.33 5.41
N VAL A 19 42.07 13.34 4.57
CA VAL A 19 40.75 13.73 4.05
C VAL A 19 40.83 13.77 2.54
N ASP A 20 40.07 12.92 1.85
CA ASP A 20 39.98 12.75 0.39
C ASP A 20 41.30 12.52 -0.39
N LEU A 21 42.44 12.60 0.30
CA LEU A 21 43.73 12.08 -0.12
C LEU A 21 43.85 10.63 0.31
N PHE A 22 44.46 9.83 -0.57
CA PHE A 22 44.75 8.41 -0.37
C PHE A 22 43.57 7.44 -0.50
N ASN A 23 42.41 7.90 -1.00
CA ASN A 23 41.27 7.05 -1.34
C ASN A 23 41.63 5.95 -2.36
N GLU A 24 42.58 6.21 -3.26
CA GLU A 24 43.16 5.21 -4.17
C GLU A 24 44.71 5.20 -4.09
N GLY A 25 45.31 4.01 -4.21
CA GLY A 25 46.76 3.85 -4.39
C GLY A 25 47.65 4.08 -3.16
N VAL A 26 47.16 3.86 -1.93
CA VAL A 26 48.01 3.79 -0.74
C VAL A 26 48.01 2.43 -0.10
N ASP A 27 49.18 1.82 -0.14
CA ASP A 27 49.46 0.53 0.45
C ASP A 27 50.42 0.69 1.63
N ILE A 28 49.88 0.57 2.86
CA ILE A 28 50.66 0.53 4.10
C ILE A 28 50.20 -0.68 4.90
N PRO A 29 50.73 -1.88 4.63
CA PRO A 29 50.32 -3.11 5.31
C PRO A 29 50.52 -3.08 6.84
N ALA A 30 51.44 -2.23 7.31
CA ALA A 30 51.77 -2.06 8.74
C ALA A 30 50.71 -1.33 9.57
N VAL A 31 49.68 -0.71 8.95
CA VAL A 31 48.62 -0.02 9.70
C VAL A 31 47.84 -1.05 10.52
N ASN A 32 47.77 -0.84 11.83
CA ASN A 32 47.06 -1.71 12.79
C ASN A 32 45.85 -1.04 13.45
N THR A 33 45.66 0.26 13.25
CA THR A 33 44.56 1.04 13.83
C THR A 33 43.96 1.96 12.78
N ILE A 34 42.63 1.93 12.64
CA ILE A 34 41.87 2.83 11.78
C ILE A 34 40.94 3.66 12.66
N LEU A 35 41.03 4.98 12.52
CA LEU A 35 40.13 5.93 13.18
C LEU A 35 39.19 6.53 12.14
N MET A 36 37.89 6.23 12.23
CA MET A 36 36.86 6.78 11.37
C MET A 36 36.21 7.96 12.07
N LEU A 37 36.68 9.17 11.71
CA LEU A 37 36.32 10.43 12.37
C LEU A 37 35.37 11.29 11.53
N ARG A 38 34.90 10.78 10.39
CA ARG A 38 33.92 11.45 9.52
C ARG A 38 32.74 10.53 9.27
N PRO A 39 31.55 11.08 9.03
CA PRO A 39 30.48 10.32 8.40
C PRO A 39 30.95 9.82 7.03
N THR A 40 31.02 8.49 6.90
CA THR A 40 31.27 7.81 5.63
C THR A 40 29.96 7.17 5.18
N GLU A 41 29.19 7.89 4.37
CA GLU A 41 27.86 7.44 3.89
C GLU A 41 27.95 6.30 2.88
N SER A 42 28.97 6.31 2.01
CA SER A 42 29.14 5.29 0.99
C SER A 42 29.62 3.97 1.62
N PRO A 43 28.84 2.86 1.50
CA PRO A 43 29.28 1.55 1.99
C PRO A 43 30.57 1.08 1.30
N THR A 44 30.73 1.41 0.02
CA THR A 44 31.94 1.12 -0.75
C THR A 44 33.16 1.82 -0.18
N LEU A 45 33.06 3.13 0.09
CA LEU A 45 34.17 3.89 0.68
C LEU A 45 34.49 3.38 2.10
N PHE A 46 33.47 3.02 2.88
CA PHE A 46 33.65 2.41 4.19
C PHE A 46 34.45 1.11 4.12
N LEU A 47 34.05 0.17 3.25
CA LEU A 47 34.77 -1.10 3.06
C LEU A 47 36.19 -0.89 2.54
N GLN A 48 36.40 0.08 1.64
CA GLN A 48 37.73 0.44 1.16
C GLN A 48 38.62 0.99 2.28
N GLN A 49 38.09 1.86 3.15
CA GLN A 49 38.80 2.39 4.31
C GLN A 49 39.15 1.27 5.30
N LEU A 50 38.18 0.40 5.60
CA LEU A 50 38.36 -0.76 6.47
C LEU A 50 39.45 -1.70 5.94
N GLY A 51 39.40 -2.02 4.64
CA GLY A 51 40.32 -2.93 3.96
C GLY A 51 41.79 -2.52 4.03
N ARG A 52 42.10 -1.24 4.34
CA ARG A 52 43.49 -0.76 4.52
C ARG A 52 44.17 -1.39 5.73
N GLY A 53 43.41 -1.62 6.78
CA GLY A 53 43.88 -2.21 8.03
C GLY A 53 43.74 -3.73 8.06
N LEU A 54 43.05 -4.34 7.11
CA LEU A 54 42.83 -5.80 7.13
C LEU A 54 43.98 -6.62 6.50
N ARG A 55 44.99 -5.96 5.92
CA ARG A 55 46.16 -6.65 5.35
C ARG A 55 46.98 -7.33 6.45
N LYS A 56 47.32 -8.60 6.23
CA LYS A 56 48.13 -9.42 7.14
C LYS A 56 49.62 -9.11 6.93
N VAL A 57 50.34 -8.88 8.02
CA VAL A 57 51.80 -8.75 8.04
C VAL A 57 52.37 -9.47 9.27
N PRO A 58 53.63 -9.93 9.22
CA PRO A 58 54.31 -10.44 10.40
C PRO A 58 54.27 -9.40 11.53
N ASN A 59 54.05 -9.85 12.77
CA ASN A 59 53.97 -9.03 13.98
C ASN A 59 52.72 -8.14 14.16
N LYS A 60 51.67 -8.36 13.36
CA LYS A 60 50.35 -7.72 13.55
C LYS A 60 49.34 -8.74 14.06
N SER A 61 48.99 -8.65 15.34
CA SER A 61 48.05 -9.55 16.01
C SER A 61 46.58 -9.23 15.69
N ALA A 62 46.24 -7.94 15.61
CA ALA A 62 44.88 -7.47 15.33
C ALA A 62 44.88 -6.15 14.56
N CYS A 63 43.74 -5.82 13.95
CA CYS A 63 43.44 -4.49 13.44
C CYS A 63 42.32 -3.88 14.28
N THR A 64 42.62 -2.81 15.01
CA THR A 64 41.61 -2.09 15.80
C THR A 64 40.94 -1.03 14.93
N VAL A 65 39.61 -1.01 14.92
CA VAL A 65 38.83 -0.03 14.15
C VAL A 65 37.95 0.72 15.14
N LEU A 66 38.15 2.03 15.24
CA LEU A 66 37.35 2.90 16.09
C LEU A 66 36.51 3.78 15.19
N ASP A 67 35.21 3.53 15.20
CA ASP A 67 34.20 4.28 14.46
C ASP A 67 33.46 5.23 15.39
N PHE A 68 33.64 6.53 15.19
CA PHE A 68 33.04 7.53 16.03
C PHE A 68 31.65 7.88 15.50
N VAL A 69 30.66 7.14 15.98
CA VAL A 69 29.24 7.31 15.64
C VAL A 69 28.73 8.64 16.21
N GLY A 70 28.53 9.63 15.33
CA GLY A 70 28.00 10.93 15.70
C GLY A 70 26.49 11.04 15.46
N THR A 71 25.88 12.13 15.96
CA THR A 71 24.52 12.55 15.60
C THR A 71 24.55 13.10 14.17
N HIS A 72 24.49 12.19 13.19
CA HIS A 72 24.48 12.56 11.79
C HIS A 72 23.08 13.04 11.35
N ARG A 73 23.00 13.62 10.16
CA ARG A 73 21.72 13.96 9.53
C ARG A 73 20.87 12.70 9.40
N ARG A 74 19.53 12.84 9.43
CA ARG A 74 18.58 11.73 9.27
C ARG A 74 18.82 10.89 8.01
N GLU A 75 19.44 11.49 7.00
CA GLU A 75 19.79 10.86 5.72
C GLU A 75 20.90 9.80 5.82
N PHE A 76 21.63 9.73 6.95
CA PHE A 76 22.72 8.77 7.13
C PHE A 76 22.16 7.36 7.40
N ARG A 77 22.40 6.45 6.45
CA ARG A 77 21.89 5.07 6.44
C ARG A 77 22.90 4.08 7.03
N PHE A 78 22.88 3.88 8.35
CA PHE A 78 23.78 2.92 9.02
C PHE A 78 23.53 1.47 8.58
N ASP A 79 22.28 1.12 8.26
CA ASP A 79 21.89 -0.21 7.79
C ASP A 79 22.69 -0.64 6.56
N LEU A 80 22.84 0.24 5.55
CA LEU A 80 23.56 -0.09 4.31
C LEU A 80 25.03 -0.42 4.56
N ARG A 81 25.65 0.26 5.53
CA ARG A 81 27.06 0.07 5.91
C ARG A 81 27.25 -1.25 6.66
N TYR A 82 26.37 -1.56 7.61
CA TYR A 82 26.48 -2.81 8.35
C TYR A 82 26.08 -4.01 7.49
N ARG A 83 25.09 -3.87 6.60
CA ARG A 83 24.76 -4.91 5.60
C ARG A 83 25.93 -5.18 4.66
N SER A 84 26.70 -4.16 4.26
CA SER A 84 27.88 -4.39 3.43
C SER A 84 29.02 -5.11 4.17
N LEU A 85 29.04 -5.05 5.50
CA LEU A 85 30.03 -5.72 6.35
C LEU A 85 29.60 -7.12 6.79
N LEU A 86 28.36 -7.25 7.26
CA LEU A 86 27.80 -8.45 7.89
C LEU A 86 26.99 -9.31 6.92
N GLY A 87 26.55 -8.73 5.80
CA GLY A 87 25.51 -9.30 4.94
C GLY A 87 24.12 -9.17 5.57
N GLY A 88 23.17 -9.94 5.04
CA GLY A 88 21.81 -10.01 5.56
C GLY A 88 20.91 -8.83 5.18
N THR A 89 19.71 -8.86 5.74
CA THR A 89 18.67 -7.84 5.55
C THR A 89 18.79 -6.71 6.57
N ARG A 90 17.92 -5.70 6.47
CA ARG A 90 17.85 -4.61 7.44
C ARG A 90 17.46 -5.14 8.82
N SER A 91 16.51 -6.07 8.86
CA SER A 91 16.05 -6.72 10.10
C SER A 91 17.16 -7.54 10.75
N ASP A 92 17.97 -8.24 9.96
CA ASP A 92 19.13 -8.99 10.47
C ASP A 92 20.15 -8.06 11.14
N VAL A 93 20.41 -6.88 10.56
CA VAL A 93 21.29 -5.87 11.15
C VAL A 93 20.69 -5.27 12.41
N GLU A 94 19.38 -4.98 12.42
CA GLU A 94 18.71 -4.48 13.63
C GLU A 94 18.84 -5.48 14.79
N LEU A 95 18.61 -6.76 14.51
CA LEU A 95 18.78 -7.84 15.49
C LEU A 95 20.23 -7.97 15.95
N ALA A 96 21.18 -7.94 15.02
CA ALA A 96 22.61 -8.00 15.34
C ALA A 96 23.04 -6.84 16.25
N VAL A 97 22.56 -5.61 16.02
CA VAL A 97 22.86 -4.46 16.88
C VAL A 97 22.24 -4.64 18.27
N LYS A 98 20.99 -5.13 18.37
CA LYS A 98 20.32 -5.39 19.65
C LYS A 98 21.04 -6.44 20.49
N ASP A 99 21.52 -7.50 19.83
CA ASP A 99 22.14 -8.65 20.48
C ASP A 99 23.66 -8.51 20.65
N GLY A 100 24.26 -7.38 20.27
CA GLY A 100 25.69 -7.13 20.42
C GLY A 100 26.57 -7.92 19.46
N PHE A 101 26.12 -8.09 18.21
CA PHE A 101 26.79 -8.80 17.11
C PHE A 101 27.18 -10.24 17.46
N PRO A 102 26.21 -11.11 17.80
CA PRO A 102 26.48 -12.47 18.30
C PRO A 102 27.12 -13.39 17.25
N PHE A 103 26.92 -13.10 15.96
CA PHE A 103 27.39 -13.93 14.85
C PHE A 103 28.40 -13.17 14.01
N LEU A 104 29.69 -13.36 14.31
CA LEU A 104 30.82 -12.80 13.57
C LEU A 104 31.79 -13.90 13.12
N PRO A 105 32.58 -13.68 12.05
CA PRO A 105 33.65 -14.60 11.67
C PRO A 105 34.66 -14.83 12.79
N ALA A 106 35.27 -16.01 12.82
CA ALA A 106 36.26 -16.37 13.83
C ALA A 106 37.42 -15.35 13.89
N GLY A 107 37.75 -14.88 15.10
CA GLY A 107 38.80 -13.89 15.32
C GLY A 107 38.37 -12.43 15.10
N CYS A 108 37.10 -12.18 14.77
CA CYS A 108 36.51 -10.84 14.73
C CYS A 108 35.73 -10.55 16.01
N HIS A 109 35.74 -9.29 16.41
CA HIS A 109 34.92 -8.77 17.50
C HIS A 109 34.43 -7.38 17.10
N MET A 110 33.17 -7.10 17.38
CA MET A 110 32.53 -5.82 17.11
C MET A 110 31.63 -5.48 18.28
N GLU A 111 31.71 -4.23 18.72
CA GLU A 111 30.93 -3.70 19.82
C GLU A 111 30.52 -2.27 19.49
N LEU A 112 29.31 -1.91 19.87
CA LEU A 112 28.85 -0.53 19.88
C LEU A 112 28.57 -0.14 21.33
N ASP A 113 29.02 1.04 21.73
CA ASP A 113 28.61 1.59 23.02
C ASP A 113 27.10 1.82 23.04
N ARG A 114 26.53 1.96 24.25
CA ARG A 114 25.08 2.11 24.43
C ARG A 114 24.49 3.26 23.61
N VAL A 115 25.16 4.41 23.56
CA VAL A 115 24.66 5.60 22.85
C VAL A 115 24.77 5.39 21.34
N ALA A 116 25.86 4.79 20.86
CA ALA A 116 26.04 4.43 19.47
C ALA A 116 24.99 3.41 19.01
N SER A 117 24.70 2.38 19.81
CA SER A 117 23.63 1.41 19.54
C SER A 117 22.26 2.11 19.40
N ASP A 118 21.92 3.02 20.32
CA ASP A 118 20.67 3.79 20.25
C ASP A 118 20.60 4.70 19.01
N VAL A 119 21.72 5.29 18.58
CA VAL A 119 21.79 6.10 17.35
C VAL A 119 21.62 5.23 16.11
N VAL A 120 22.32 4.11 16.05
CA VAL A 120 22.25 3.16 14.92
C VAL A 120 20.85 2.57 14.81
N LEU A 121 20.25 2.08 15.90
CA LEU A 121 18.90 1.52 15.90
C LEU A 121 17.84 2.54 15.47
N ARG A 122 17.97 3.80 15.90
CA ARG A 122 17.07 4.88 15.44
C ARG A 122 17.25 5.15 13.95
N SER A 123 18.48 5.26 13.47
CA SER A 123 18.74 5.44 12.03
C SER A 123 18.18 4.27 11.22
N ILE A 124 18.40 3.02 11.65
CA ILE A 124 17.84 1.84 10.98
C ILE A 124 16.32 1.94 10.94
N ARG A 125 15.65 2.36 12.02
CA ARG A 125 14.19 2.47 12.08
C ARG A 125 13.64 3.59 11.20
N ASP A 126 14.32 4.74 11.19
CA ASP A 126 13.93 5.93 10.41
C ASP A 126 14.25 5.79 8.91
N ALA A 127 15.10 4.82 8.55
CA ALA A 127 15.61 4.53 7.21
C ALA A 127 14.61 3.80 6.28
N ILE A 128 13.37 4.27 6.21
CA ILE A 128 12.36 3.70 5.31
C ILE A 128 12.65 4.12 3.86
N PRO A 129 12.72 3.18 2.88
CA PRO A 129 12.98 3.50 1.48
C PRO A 129 11.75 4.16 0.84
N THR A 130 11.61 5.47 0.98
CA THR A 130 10.42 6.21 0.52
C THR A 130 10.51 6.58 -0.96
N ARG A 131 11.72 6.85 -1.47
CA ARG A 131 11.93 7.26 -2.86
C ARG A 131 12.00 6.05 -3.79
N TRP A 132 11.53 6.19 -5.03
CA TRP A 132 11.54 5.11 -6.01
C TRP A 132 12.91 4.42 -6.20
N PRO A 133 14.04 5.14 -6.38
CA PRO A 133 15.35 4.48 -6.51
C PRO A 133 15.77 3.68 -5.27
N GLU A 134 15.34 4.12 -4.07
CA GLU A 134 15.62 3.41 -2.81
C GLU A 134 14.79 2.14 -2.73
N LYS A 135 13.51 2.19 -3.11
CA LYS A 135 12.62 1.03 -3.18
C LYS A 135 13.20 -0.06 -4.09
N VAL A 136 13.65 0.34 -5.27
CA VAL A 136 14.29 -0.53 -6.27
C VAL A 136 15.58 -1.16 -5.73
N ALA A 137 16.44 -0.35 -5.11
CA ALA A 137 17.69 -0.83 -4.54
C ALA A 137 17.46 -1.82 -3.39
N GLU A 138 16.45 -1.57 -2.56
CA GLU A 138 16.09 -2.44 -1.45
C GLU A 138 15.57 -3.80 -1.94
N LEU A 139 14.64 -3.82 -2.92
CA LEU A 139 14.14 -5.07 -3.50
C LEU A 139 15.27 -5.89 -4.14
N ARG A 140 16.17 -5.23 -4.88
CA ARG A 140 17.33 -5.89 -5.49
C ARG A 140 18.26 -6.49 -4.43
N SER A 141 18.49 -5.76 -3.33
CA SER A 141 19.32 -6.27 -2.23
C SER A 141 18.66 -7.46 -1.54
N LEU A 142 17.35 -7.39 -1.30
CA LEU A 142 16.59 -8.47 -0.68
C LEU A 142 16.62 -9.76 -1.53
N GLN A 143 16.41 -9.64 -2.84
CA GLN A 143 16.53 -10.76 -3.77
C GLN A 143 17.94 -11.37 -3.75
N ALA A 144 18.98 -10.54 -3.78
CA ALA A 144 20.37 -11.00 -3.76
C ALA A 144 20.72 -11.75 -2.46
N VAL A 145 20.19 -11.31 -1.31
CA VAL A 145 20.39 -11.97 -0.01
C VAL A 145 19.63 -13.28 0.07
N ARG A 146 18.37 -13.32 -0.39
CA ARG A 146 17.51 -14.52 -0.30
C ARG A 146 17.87 -15.59 -1.33
N GLY A 147 18.44 -15.21 -2.47
CA GLY A 147 18.78 -16.14 -3.56
C GLY A 147 17.56 -16.77 -4.25
N ARG A 148 16.37 -16.24 -4.00
CA ARG A 148 15.09 -16.65 -4.61
C ARG A 148 14.23 -15.44 -4.90
N ASP A 149 13.09 -15.69 -5.54
CA ASP A 149 12.08 -14.67 -5.76
C ASP A 149 11.52 -14.14 -4.44
N VAL A 150 11.15 -12.85 -4.43
CA VAL A 150 10.65 -12.11 -3.27
C VAL A 150 9.22 -11.68 -3.57
N THR A 151 8.29 -12.02 -2.68
CA THR A 151 6.89 -11.63 -2.79
C THR A 151 6.65 -10.21 -2.28
N LEU A 152 5.52 -9.61 -2.67
CA LEU A 152 5.11 -8.29 -2.18
C LEU A 152 5.00 -8.26 -0.64
N ARG A 153 4.41 -9.29 -0.02
CA ARG A 153 4.32 -9.43 1.44
C ARG A 153 5.69 -9.38 2.10
N GLU A 154 6.63 -10.21 1.63
CA GLU A 154 7.99 -10.26 2.19
C GLU A 154 8.72 -8.92 2.04
N TYR A 155 8.48 -8.21 0.94
CA TYR A 155 9.04 -6.88 0.72
C TYR A 155 8.46 -5.85 1.71
N LEU A 156 7.15 -5.84 1.94
CA LEU A 156 6.53 -4.96 2.93
C LEU A 156 7.01 -5.27 4.35
N ASP A 157 7.02 -6.55 4.73
CA ASP A 157 7.47 -7.00 6.06
C ASP A 157 8.93 -6.58 6.34
N GLU A 158 9.81 -6.68 5.35
CA GLU A 158 11.23 -6.32 5.50
C GLU A 158 11.48 -4.79 5.47
N THR A 159 10.71 -4.06 4.66
CA THR A 159 10.92 -2.61 4.50
C THR A 159 10.15 -1.77 5.50
N GLY A 160 9.07 -2.29 6.07
CA GLY A 160 8.11 -1.54 6.87
C GLY A 160 7.37 -0.47 6.08
N LEU A 161 7.31 -0.60 4.75
CA LEU A 161 6.46 0.24 3.90
C LEU A 161 5.02 -0.21 4.04
N GLU A 162 4.09 0.74 3.96
CA GLU A 162 2.68 0.43 3.75
C GLU A 162 2.43 0.08 2.28
N ILE A 163 1.35 -0.63 1.99
CA ILE A 163 1.01 -1.03 0.63
C ILE A 163 0.85 0.20 -0.29
N GLU A 164 0.24 1.27 0.20
CA GLU A 164 0.05 2.52 -0.53
C GLU A 164 1.38 3.16 -0.95
N ASP A 165 2.45 2.97 -0.17
CA ASP A 165 3.76 3.51 -0.50
C ASP A 165 4.33 2.84 -1.76
N VAL A 166 4.15 1.52 -1.93
CA VAL A 166 4.61 0.80 -3.13
C VAL A 166 3.93 1.31 -4.39
N TYR A 167 2.64 1.64 -4.28
CA TYR A 167 1.81 2.10 -5.40
C TYR A 167 1.75 3.62 -5.57
N ALA A 168 2.47 4.38 -4.73
CA ALA A 168 2.54 5.83 -4.80
C ALA A 168 3.11 6.31 -6.14
N GLY A 169 2.62 7.44 -6.65
CA GLY A 169 3.11 8.02 -7.91
C GLY A 169 2.67 7.29 -9.18
N ASN A 170 1.64 6.45 -9.11
CA ASN A 170 1.17 5.55 -10.18
C ASN A 170 2.15 4.42 -10.52
N HIS A 171 3.06 4.09 -9.61
CA HIS A 171 3.89 2.89 -9.72
C HIS A 171 3.09 1.64 -9.38
N THR A 172 3.59 0.48 -9.81
CA THR A 172 3.02 -0.83 -9.48
C THR A 172 4.09 -1.77 -8.97
N TRP A 173 3.68 -2.85 -8.29
CA TRP A 173 4.62 -3.86 -7.83
C TRP A 173 5.38 -4.51 -8.99
N SER A 174 4.71 -4.78 -10.12
CA SER A 174 5.37 -5.28 -11.33
C SER A 174 6.44 -4.32 -11.87
N GLU A 175 6.19 -3.01 -11.88
CA GLU A 175 7.21 -2.01 -12.29
C GLU A 175 8.41 -2.00 -11.34
N LEU A 176 8.17 -2.18 -10.03
CA LEU A 176 9.23 -2.23 -9.03
C LEU A 176 10.10 -3.48 -9.23
N ARG A 177 9.49 -4.63 -9.51
CA ARG A 177 10.17 -5.89 -9.86
C ARG A 177 11.04 -5.73 -11.11
N GLU A 178 10.47 -5.18 -12.18
CA GLU A 178 11.21 -4.91 -13.43
C GLU A 178 12.42 -4.00 -13.19
N ALA A 179 12.23 -2.88 -12.48
CA ALA A 179 13.30 -1.93 -12.18
C ALA A 179 14.40 -2.53 -11.29
N ALA A 180 14.04 -3.46 -10.40
CA ALA A 180 14.99 -4.19 -9.57
C ALA A 180 15.75 -5.29 -10.33
N GLY A 181 15.28 -5.69 -11.52
CA GLY A 181 15.86 -6.74 -12.35
C GLY A 181 15.31 -8.14 -12.06
N LEU A 182 14.15 -8.23 -11.41
CA LEU A 182 13.45 -9.48 -11.16
C LEU A 182 12.69 -9.93 -12.42
N GLU A 183 12.52 -11.24 -12.57
CA GLU A 183 11.71 -11.81 -13.64
C GLU A 183 10.22 -11.45 -13.45
N VAL A 184 9.61 -11.03 -14.56
CA VAL A 184 8.17 -10.75 -14.68
C VAL A 184 7.61 -11.53 -15.86
N ALA A 185 6.35 -11.94 -15.75
CA ALA A 185 5.70 -12.71 -16.80
C ALA A 185 5.49 -11.85 -18.08
N PRO A 186 5.30 -12.49 -19.25
CA PRO A 186 5.10 -11.79 -20.52
C PRO A 186 3.93 -10.80 -20.47
N ALA A 187 4.13 -9.64 -21.10
CA ALA A 187 3.11 -8.59 -21.17
C ALA A 187 1.94 -9.00 -22.07
N GLY A 188 0.72 -8.71 -21.60
CA GLY A 188 -0.52 -8.85 -22.36
C GLY A 188 -0.90 -7.59 -23.15
N PRO A 189 -2.00 -7.65 -23.92
CA PRO A 189 -2.51 -6.49 -24.67
C PRO A 189 -3.08 -5.41 -23.74
N HIS A 190 -2.53 -4.20 -23.80
CA HIS A 190 -2.85 -3.10 -22.87
C HIS A 190 -2.30 -3.27 -21.43
N GLU A 191 -1.20 -4.00 -21.27
CA GLU A 191 -0.49 -4.27 -20.01
C GLU A 191 -0.50 -3.13 -18.98
N VAL A 192 -0.09 -1.92 -19.38
CA VAL A 192 0.00 -0.75 -18.48
C VAL A 192 -1.36 -0.39 -17.86
N ALA A 193 -2.46 -0.54 -18.60
CA ALA A 193 -3.79 -0.24 -18.11
C ALA A 193 -4.25 -1.24 -17.03
N LEU A 194 -3.91 -2.52 -17.20
CA LEU A 194 -4.26 -3.58 -16.24
C LEU A 194 -3.37 -3.56 -14.99
N ARG A 195 -2.06 -3.29 -15.12
CA ARG A 195 -1.20 -3.05 -13.94
C ARG A 195 -1.74 -1.92 -13.08
N ARG A 196 -2.12 -0.80 -13.72
CA ARG A 196 -2.82 0.30 -13.04
C ARG A 196 -4.21 -0.09 -12.51
N GLY A 197 -4.81 -1.14 -13.07
CA GLY A 197 -6.04 -1.78 -12.59
C GLY A 197 -5.85 -2.46 -11.25
N VAL A 198 -4.76 -3.20 -11.08
CA VAL A 198 -4.42 -3.84 -9.80
C VAL A 198 -4.25 -2.80 -8.69
N ALA A 199 -3.58 -1.67 -8.99
CA ALA A 199 -3.45 -0.54 -8.07
C ALA A 199 -4.81 0.08 -7.64
N ARG A 200 -5.89 -0.14 -8.40
CA ARG A 200 -7.24 0.32 -8.03
C ARG A 200 -7.95 -0.65 -7.09
N LEU A 201 -7.36 -1.79 -6.77
CA LEU A 201 -7.94 -2.84 -5.94
C LEU A 201 -7.30 -2.92 -4.54
N LEU A 202 -6.42 -1.96 -4.18
CA LEU A 202 -5.80 -1.91 -2.85
C LEU A 202 -6.82 -1.78 -1.70
N HIS A 203 -8.03 -1.29 -1.99
CA HIS A 203 -9.09 -1.14 -1.00
C HIS A 203 -9.87 -2.43 -0.74
N ILE A 204 -9.60 -3.54 -1.43
CA ILE A 204 -10.31 -4.80 -1.20
C ILE A 204 -10.08 -5.23 0.25
N ASP A 205 -11.16 -5.24 1.01
CA ASP A 205 -11.17 -5.60 2.43
C ASP A 205 -12.22 -6.68 2.74
N ASP A 206 -12.87 -7.27 1.73
CA ASP A 206 -13.90 -8.29 1.91
C ASP A 206 -13.47 -9.72 1.60
N ARG A 207 -13.75 -10.60 2.56
CA ARG A 207 -13.29 -11.98 2.56
C ARG A 207 -13.91 -12.79 1.43
N GLN A 208 -15.17 -12.52 1.08
CA GLN A 208 -15.87 -13.26 0.02
C GLN A 208 -15.23 -12.98 -1.34
N ARG A 209 -15.05 -11.71 -1.70
CA ARG A 209 -14.40 -11.28 -2.94
C ARG A 209 -12.94 -11.73 -2.98
N ALA A 210 -12.17 -11.47 -1.93
CA ALA A 210 -10.76 -11.83 -1.86
C ALA A 210 -10.55 -13.34 -2.03
N ALA A 211 -11.27 -14.18 -1.26
CA ALA A 211 -11.15 -15.64 -1.35
C ALA A 211 -11.62 -16.18 -2.71
N THR A 212 -12.67 -15.60 -3.29
CA THR A 212 -13.17 -16.00 -4.62
C THR A 212 -12.14 -15.67 -5.70
N TYR A 213 -11.57 -14.46 -5.67
CA TYR A 213 -10.54 -14.06 -6.62
C TYR A 213 -9.27 -14.91 -6.47
N GLN A 214 -8.78 -15.12 -5.25
CA GLN A 214 -7.63 -16.00 -5.00
C GLN A 214 -7.86 -17.40 -5.59
N ARG A 215 -9.04 -17.99 -5.38
CA ARG A 215 -9.40 -19.30 -5.94
C ARG A 215 -9.39 -19.31 -7.47
N TRP A 216 -9.83 -18.24 -8.13
CA TRP A 216 -9.76 -18.18 -9.59
C TRP A 216 -8.31 -18.00 -10.08
N LEU A 217 -7.52 -17.20 -9.38
CA LEU A 217 -6.13 -16.91 -9.71
C LEU A 217 -5.18 -18.10 -9.54
N THR A 218 -5.61 -19.20 -8.90
CA THR A 218 -4.82 -20.45 -8.87
C THR A 218 -4.80 -21.19 -10.21
N SER A 219 -5.66 -20.81 -11.16
CA SER A 219 -5.76 -21.43 -12.48
C SER A 219 -5.21 -20.52 -13.57
N GLU A 220 -4.46 -21.09 -14.52
CA GLU A 220 -4.02 -20.40 -15.73
C GLU A 220 -5.17 -20.09 -16.71
N ARG A 221 -6.35 -20.67 -16.49
CA ARG A 221 -7.54 -20.43 -17.31
C ARG A 221 -8.54 -19.56 -16.58
N PRO A 222 -9.22 -18.64 -17.29
CA PRO A 222 -10.30 -17.85 -16.70
C PRO A 222 -11.42 -18.78 -16.24
N PRO A 223 -12.16 -18.40 -15.18
CA PRO A 223 -13.32 -19.16 -14.75
C PRO A 223 -14.42 -19.09 -15.82
N ASP A 224 -15.18 -20.19 -15.94
CA ASP A 224 -16.29 -20.30 -16.89
C ASP A 224 -17.55 -19.63 -16.35
N VAL A 225 -18.06 -18.64 -17.07
CA VAL A 225 -19.24 -17.85 -16.68
C VAL A 225 -20.53 -18.68 -16.70
N GLU A 226 -20.66 -19.70 -17.57
CA GLU A 226 -21.90 -20.46 -17.70
C GLU A 226 -22.23 -21.29 -16.44
N GLY A 227 -21.20 -21.70 -15.69
CA GLY A 227 -21.34 -22.50 -14.47
C GLY A 227 -21.42 -21.69 -13.17
N MET A 228 -21.37 -20.36 -13.23
CA MET A 228 -21.32 -19.51 -12.03
C MET A 228 -22.68 -19.37 -11.35
N SER A 229 -22.66 -19.35 -10.02
CA SER A 229 -23.77 -18.76 -9.26
C SER A 229 -23.93 -17.27 -9.57
N GLU A 230 -25.10 -16.69 -9.29
CA GLU A 230 -25.33 -15.26 -9.55
C GLU A 230 -24.33 -14.35 -8.80
N VAL A 231 -24.00 -14.73 -7.56
CA VAL A 231 -22.96 -14.08 -6.75
C VAL A 231 -21.60 -14.13 -7.43
N GLU A 232 -21.19 -15.29 -7.94
CA GLU A 232 -19.91 -15.46 -8.65
C GLU A 232 -19.88 -14.70 -9.97
N ALA A 233 -20.97 -14.68 -10.72
CA ALA A 233 -21.07 -13.90 -11.95
C ALA A 233 -20.91 -12.39 -11.68
N ARG A 234 -21.53 -11.88 -10.59
CA ARG A 234 -21.38 -10.48 -10.15
C ARG A 234 -19.97 -10.18 -9.67
N LEU A 235 -19.33 -11.08 -8.92
CA LEU A 235 -17.92 -10.96 -8.52
C LEU A 235 -16.97 -10.97 -9.74
N ALA A 236 -17.20 -11.86 -10.71
CA ALA A 236 -16.41 -11.92 -11.94
C ALA A 236 -16.55 -10.61 -12.74
N ARG A 237 -17.76 -10.05 -12.77
CA ARG A 237 -18.01 -8.74 -13.37
C ARG A 237 -17.32 -7.61 -12.62
N MET A 238 -17.30 -7.62 -11.29
CA MET A 238 -16.55 -6.65 -10.49
C MET A 238 -15.05 -6.69 -10.82
N LEU A 239 -14.47 -7.88 -10.94
CA LEU A 239 -13.07 -8.06 -11.32
C LEU A 239 -12.79 -7.51 -12.72
N ALA A 240 -13.58 -7.92 -13.71
CA ALA A 240 -13.44 -7.47 -15.09
C ALA A 240 -13.61 -5.94 -15.19
N ALA A 241 -14.62 -5.38 -14.56
CA ALA A 241 -14.88 -3.94 -14.60
C ALA A 241 -13.73 -3.14 -13.95
N SER A 242 -13.14 -3.65 -12.87
CA SER A 242 -12.02 -2.98 -12.19
C SER A 242 -10.73 -2.96 -13.01
N LEU A 243 -10.47 -4.04 -13.75
CA LEU A 243 -9.23 -4.23 -14.50
C LEU A 243 -9.30 -3.72 -15.95
N VAL A 244 -10.41 -3.96 -16.66
CA VAL A 244 -10.49 -3.80 -18.12
C VAL A 244 -11.61 -2.87 -18.62
N ASP A 245 -12.44 -2.26 -17.77
CA ASP A 245 -13.57 -1.41 -18.25
C ASP A 245 -13.13 -0.27 -19.20
N THR A 246 -11.93 0.28 -18.99
CA THR A 246 -11.36 1.34 -19.84
C THR A 246 -10.79 0.84 -21.17
N THR A 247 -10.55 -0.46 -21.32
CA THR A 247 -9.95 -1.07 -22.52
C THR A 247 -10.95 -1.82 -23.39
N ILE A 248 -12.14 -2.16 -22.85
CA ILE A 248 -13.15 -2.96 -23.55
C ILE A 248 -14.27 -2.11 -24.18
N SER A 249 -14.91 -2.67 -25.20
CA SER A 249 -16.14 -2.14 -25.78
C SER A 249 -17.33 -2.33 -24.83
N ARG A 250 -18.45 -1.64 -25.09
CA ARG A 250 -19.64 -1.67 -24.22
C ARG A 250 -20.42 -2.99 -24.29
N ASP A 251 -20.28 -3.71 -25.38
CA ASP A 251 -21.01 -4.92 -25.76
C ASP A 251 -20.21 -6.21 -25.51
N LEU A 252 -18.97 -6.11 -25.00
CA LEU A 252 -18.12 -7.27 -24.77
C LEU A 252 -18.75 -8.22 -23.72
N PRO A 253 -19.01 -9.50 -24.06
CA PRO A 253 -19.51 -10.47 -23.10
C PRO A 253 -18.58 -10.66 -21.89
N LEU A 254 -19.14 -11.07 -20.75
CA LEU A 254 -18.37 -11.26 -19.52
C LEU A 254 -17.23 -12.27 -19.70
N GLN A 255 -17.49 -13.41 -20.36
CA GLN A 255 -16.45 -14.42 -20.62
C GLN A 255 -15.27 -13.83 -21.40
N ALA A 256 -15.55 -13.11 -22.50
CA ALA A 256 -14.50 -12.50 -23.32
C ALA A 256 -13.70 -11.42 -22.55
N ALA A 257 -14.32 -10.71 -21.60
CA ALA A 257 -13.60 -9.79 -20.73
C ALA A 257 -12.70 -10.51 -19.72
N LEU A 258 -13.13 -11.66 -19.18
CA LEU A 258 -12.30 -12.51 -18.33
C LEU A 258 -11.15 -13.13 -19.12
N ASP A 259 -11.39 -13.58 -20.35
CA ASP A 259 -10.34 -14.08 -21.25
C ASP A 259 -9.27 -13.00 -21.49
N LEU A 260 -9.68 -11.75 -21.68
CA LEU A 260 -8.76 -10.62 -21.78
C LEU A 260 -7.98 -10.39 -20.48
N VAL A 261 -8.64 -10.45 -19.31
CA VAL A 261 -7.96 -10.35 -18.02
C VAL A 261 -6.91 -11.47 -17.86
N TRP A 262 -7.23 -12.70 -18.26
CA TRP A 262 -6.32 -13.85 -18.20
C TRP A 262 -5.20 -13.85 -19.25
N ALA A 263 -5.27 -12.99 -20.27
CA ALA A 263 -4.15 -12.73 -21.18
C ALA A 263 -2.99 -11.94 -20.54
N HIS A 264 -3.07 -11.63 -19.23
CA HIS A 264 -2.12 -10.79 -18.50
C HIS A 264 -1.56 -11.51 -17.27
N PRO A 265 -0.63 -12.45 -17.44
CA PRO A 265 -0.13 -13.27 -16.33
C PRO A 265 0.57 -12.46 -15.24
N GLN A 266 1.27 -11.37 -15.60
CA GLN A 266 1.98 -10.55 -14.61
C GLN A 266 1.02 -9.74 -13.71
N PRO A 267 0.01 -9.00 -14.24
CA PRO A 267 -1.01 -8.36 -13.42
C PRO A 267 -1.81 -9.34 -12.53
N LEU A 268 -2.10 -10.56 -13.03
CA LEU A 268 -2.79 -11.57 -12.23
C LEU A 268 -1.94 -12.09 -11.07
N ARG A 269 -0.65 -12.31 -11.32
CA ARG A 269 0.30 -12.64 -10.25
C ARG A 269 0.38 -11.53 -9.21
N GLU A 270 0.48 -10.27 -9.66
CA GLU A 270 0.49 -9.11 -8.77
C GLU A 270 -0.78 -9.03 -7.92
N LEU A 271 -1.95 -9.25 -8.54
CA LEU A 271 -3.23 -9.28 -7.82
C LEU A 271 -3.29 -10.44 -6.80
N ALA A 272 -2.75 -11.61 -7.13
CA ALA A 272 -2.68 -12.73 -6.21
C ALA A 272 -1.79 -12.41 -4.99
N GLU A 273 -0.62 -11.80 -5.21
CA GLU A 273 0.26 -11.35 -4.13
C GLU A 273 -0.39 -10.23 -3.30
N LEU A 274 -1.12 -9.29 -3.92
CA LEU A 274 -1.87 -8.25 -3.23
C LEU A 274 -2.95 -8.83 -2.32
N LEU A 275 -3.75 -9.77 -2.83
CA LEU A 275 -4.83 -10.40 -2.07
C LEU A 275 -4.31 -11.34 -0.97
N ASP A 276 -3.06 -11.80 -1.08
CA ASP A 276 -2.44 -12.57 -0.02
C ASP A 276 -2.12 -11.69 1.20
N ILE A 277 -1.83 -10.39 1.04
CA ILE A 277 -1.52 -9.46 2.14
C ILE A 277 -2.70 -9.41 3.13
N ASP A 278 -2.37 -9.52 4.42
CA ASP A 278 -3.26 -9.64 5.59
C ASP A 278 -4.77 -9.62 5.27
N SER A 279 -5.32 -10.81 5.00
CA SER A 279 -6.66 -11.02 4.43
C SER A 279 -7.81 -10.94 5.45
N ALA A 280 -7.53 -10.48 6.67
CA ALA A 280 -8.55 -10.32 7.70
C ALA A 280 -9.36 -9.05 7.44
N PRO A 281 -10.70 -9.14 7.30
CA PRO A 281 -11.54 -7.96 7.21
C PRO A 281 -11.31 -7.01 8.39
N SER A 282 -11.24 -5.71 8.12
CA SER A 282 -11.15 -4.69 9.17
C SER A 282 -12.40 -4.66 10.07
N HIS A 283 -13.54 -5.14 9.56
CA HIS A 283 -14.83 -5.14 10.26
C HIS A 283 -15.58 -6.47 10.11
N LEU A 284 -16.54 -6.69 11.00
CA LEU A 284 -17.45 -7.84 10.88
C LEU A 284 -18.35 -7.69 9.65
N GLN A 285 -18.10 -8.52 8.64
CA GLN A 285 -18.79 -8.47 7.36
C GLN A 285 -20.09 -9.25 7.37
N ARG A 286 -21.12 -8.67 6.76
CA ARG A 286 -22.44 -9.27 6.59
C ARG A 286 -23.01 -8.91 5.22
N PRO A 287 -23.64 -9.84 4.50
CA PRO A 287 -24.31 -9.53 3.24
C PRO A 287 -25.51 -8.62 3.51
N ALA A 288 -25.72 -7.63 2.64
CA ALA A 288 -26.86 -6.70 2.77
C ALA A 288 -28.10 -7.14 2.00
N LEU A 289 -27.92 -7.77 0.83
CA LEU A 289 -28.99 -8.21 -0.06
C LEU A 289 -28.68 -9.61 -0.57
N ALA A 290 -29.72 -10.38 -0.88
CA ALA A 290 -29.55 -11.68 -1.54
C ALA A 290 -28.87 -11.50 -2.90
N ASP A 291 -27.97 -12.43 -3.24
CA ASP A 291 -27.23 -12.50 -4.51
C ASP A 291 -26.36 -11.28 -4.88
N VAL A 292 -26.32 -10.24 -4.05
CA VAL A 292 -25.44 -9.07 -4.21
C VAL A 292 -24.19 -9.26 -3.35
N PRO A 293 -22.98 -9.35 -3.94
CA PRO A 293 -21.73 -9.57 -3.20
C PRO A 293 -21.18 -8.28 -2.54
N LEU A 294 -22.06 -7.53 -1.87
CA LEU A 294 -21.68 -6.35 -1.09
C LEU A 294 -21.81 -6.65 0.40
N GLN A 295 -20.68 -6.51 1.10
CA GLN A 295 -20.56 -6.74 2.53
C GLN A 295 -20.63 -5.40 3.27
N ILE A 296 -21.48 -5.33 4.28
CA ILE A 296 -21.59 -4.15 5.15
C ILE A 296 -20.23 -3.88 5.79
N HIS A 297 -19.83 -2.61 5.79
CA HIS A 297 -18.53 -2.10 6.20
C HIS A 297 -17.33 -2.63 5.41
N ALA A 298 -17.54 -3.09 4.18
CA ALA A 298 -16.46 -3.26 3.21
C ALA A 298 -16.39 -2.07 2.25
N ARG A 299 -15.30 -1.98 1.47
CA ARG A 299 -15.00 -0.89 0.55
C ARG A 299 -15.20 -1.28 -0.91
N TYR A 300 -15.82 -0.36 -1.64
CA TYR A 300 -16.12 -0.52 -3.06
C TYR A 300 -16.03 0.81 -3.81
N THR A 301 -15.45 0.79 -5.00
CA THR A 301 -15.55 1.88 -5.97
C THR A 301 -16.93 1.87 -6.65
N ARG A 302 -17.33 2.99 -7.26
CA ARG A 302 -18.61 3.08 -7.98
C ARG A 302 -18.78 2.01 -9.06
N ILE A 303 -17.71 1.68 -9.77
CA ILE A 303 -17.73 0.66 -10.83
C ILE A 303 -17.97 -0.73 -10.24
N GLU A 304 -17.35 -1.04 -9.11
CA GLU A 304 -17.59 -2.30 -8.39
C GLU A 304 -19.00 -2.37 -7.84
N ILE A 305 -19.54 -1.27 -7.29
CA ILE A 305 -20.92 -1.22 -6.79
C ILE A 305 -21.90 -1.54 -7.92
N LEU A 306 -21.78 -0.89 -9.09
CA LEU A 306 -22.65 -1.15 -10.24
C LEU A 306 -22.54 -2.59 -10.75
N ALA A 307 -21.32 -3.13 -10.81
CA ALA A 307 -21.11 -4.52 -11.20
C ALA A 307 -21.75 -5.49 -10.19
N ALA A 308 -21.63 -5.22 -8.89
CA ALA A 308 -22.20 -6.04 -7.83
C ALA A 308 -23.72 -6.06 -7.83
N VAL A 309 -24.37 -4.93 -8.15
CA VAL A 309 -25.84 -4.85 -8.25
C VAL A 309 -26.37 -5.34 -9.60
N GLY A 310 -25.51 -5.80 -10.52
CA GLY A 310 -25.92 -6.38 -11.80
C GLY A 310 -26.35 -5.36 -12.85
N GLU A 311 -25.96 -4.09 -12.71
CA GLU A 311 -26.39 -3.03 -13.65
C GLU A 311 -25.66 -3.10 -14.99
N GLY A 312 -26.41 -3.23 -16.09
CA GLY A 312 -25.93 -3.39 -17.46
C GLY A 312 -25.89 -4.87 -17.92
N ALA A 313 -25.87 -5.11 -19.24
CA ALA A 313 -26.04 -6.45 -19.83
C ALA A 313 -24.72 -7.20 -20.15
N HIS A 314 -23.58 -6.53 -20.04
CA HIS A 314 -22.28 -7.01 -20.54
C HIS A 314 -21.18 -6.78 -19.50
N ALA A 315 -19.92 -7.10 -19.81
CA ALA A 315 -18.81 -6.93 -18.87
C ALA A 315 -18.68 -5.48 -18.37
N ARG A 316 -18.89 -4.52 -19.26
CA ARG A 316 -18.76 -3.10 -18.97
C ARG A 316 -19.92 -2.59 -18.11
N THR A 317 -19.62 -1.67 -17.19
CA THR A 317 -20.65 -1.06 -16.34
C THR A 317 -21.17 0.26 -16.93
N PRO A 318 -22.42 0.66 -16.62
CA PRO A 318 -22.91 2.00 -16.90
C PRO A 318 -22.08 3.09 -16.18
N GLN A 319 -22.19 4.34 -16.63
CA GLN A 319 -21.52 5.44 -15.93
C GLN A 319 -22.36 5.96 -14.77
N TRP A 320 -21.74 6.12 -13.59
CA TRP A 320 -22.34 6.76 -12.41
C TRP A 320 -21.52 7.99 -11.99
N ARG A 321 -21.98 9.16 -12.44
CA ARG A 321 -21.33 10.45 -12.19
C ARG A 321 -21.85 11.16 -10.95
N GLU A 322 -23.14 11.05 -10.70
CA GLU A 322 -23.85 11.72 -9.62
C GLU A 322 -23.67 11.04 -8.26
N GLY A 323 -24.21 11.62 -7.19
CA GLY A 323 -24.22 11.00 -5.84
C GLY A 323 -25.34 9.99 -5.63
N VAL A 324 -26.26 9.84 -6.59
CA VAL A 324 -27.41 8.95 -6.51
C VAL A 324 -27.45 8.09 -7.77
N TYR A 325 -27.87 6.83 -7.64
CA TYR A 325 -28.14 5.94 -8.76
C TYR A 325 -29.40 5.10 -8.49
N ASP A 326 -30.30 5.02 -9.48
CA ASP A 326 -31.47 4.12 -9.44
C ASP A 326 -31.06 2.75 -10.01
N ALA A 327 -30.71 1.81 -9.12
CA ALA A 327 -30.33 0.45 -9.45
C ALA A 327 -31.59 -0.41 -9.62
N LYS A 328 -32.13 -0.39 -10.84
CA LYS A 328 -33.36 -1.10 -11.22
C LYS A 328 -33.21 -2.61 -11.15
N ALA A 329 -32.02 -3.14 -11.43
CA ALA A 329 -31.74 -4.57 -11.44
C ALA A 329 -32.03 -5.24 -10.07
N VAL A 330 -31.88 -4.50 -8.98
CA VAL A 330 -32.07 -4.97 -7.60
C VAL A 330 -33.14 -4.17 -6.84
N GLY A 331 -33.89 -3.30 -7.54
CA GLY A 331 -34.91 -2.46 -6.89
C GLY A 331 -34.36 -1.55 -5.79
N ALA A 332 -33.19 -0.93 -5.99
CA ALA A 332 -32.53 -0.14 -4.95
C ALA A 332 -32.14 1.28 -5.42
N ASP A 333 -32.10 2.22 -4.48
CA ASP A 333 -31.44 3.52 -4.67
C ASP A 333 -30.07 3.48 -3.99
N LEU A 334 -29.00 3.73 -4.75
CA LEU A 334 -27.63 3.80 -4.28
C LEU A 334 -27.30 5.26 -3.96
N LEU A 335 -26.98 5.57 -2.70
CA LEU A 335 -26.63 6.92 -2.26
C LEU A 335 -25.14 6.95 -1.88
N ALA A 336 -24.30 7.56 -2.72
CA ALA A 336 -22.86 7.68 -2.53
C ALA A 336 -22.46 9.14 -2.25
N PHE A 337 -21.95 9.40 -1.03
CA PHE A 337 -21.64 10.74 -0.56
C PHE A 337 -20.25 10.82 0.11
N THR A 338 -19.76 12.05 0.29
CA THR A 338 -18.47 12.36 0.91
C THR A 338 -18.73 13.20 2.15
N LEU A 339 -18.14 12.79 3.28
CA LEU A 339 -18.38 13.39 4.59
C LEU A 339 -17.56 14.66 4.82
N ASP A 340 -16.31 14.69 4.34
CA ASP A 340 -15.47 15.88 4.38
C ASP A 340 -15.65 16.73 3.11
N LYS A 341 -16.07 17.99 3.29
CA LYS A 341 -16.09 19.03 2.24
C LYS A 341 -15.24 20.26 2.64
N THR A 342 -14.14 20.06 3.39
CA THR A 342 -13.28 21.16 3.87
C THR A 342 -12.22 21.66 2.88
N ASN A 343 -12.30 21.32 1.59
CA ASN A 343 -11.41 21.91 0.58
C ASN A 343 -12.14 22.96 -0.28
N GLY A 344 -11.93 24.24 0.06
CA GLY A 344 -12.19 25.40 -0.79
C GLY A 344 -13.01 26.52 -0.12
N ASP A 345 -12.45 27.74 -0.11
CA ASP A 345 -12.97 29.06 0.29
C ASP A 345 -14.50 29.27 0.34
N PHE A 346 -15.22 28.67 1.30
CA PHE A 346 -16.63 28.99 1.55
C PHE A 346 -16.94 29.18 3.04
N SER A 347 -17.79 30.18 3.31
CA SER A 347 -18.21 30.69 4.63
C SER A 347 -18.56 29.60 5.66
N PRO A 348 -18.22 29.78 6.95
CA PRO A 348 -18.39 28.78 8.03
C PRO A 348 -19.84 28.46 8.45
N THR A 349 -20.87 29.01 7.79
CA THR A 349 -22.27 28.88 8.23
C THR A 349 -23.09 27.81 7.49
N THR A 350 -22.51 27.03 6.57
CA THR A 350 -23.28 26.08 5.72
C THR A 350 -22.61 24.71 5.53
N ARG A 351 -21.68 24.36 6.41
CA ARG A 351 -20.57 23.42 6.08
C ARG A 351 -20.82 21.93 6.33
N TYR A 352 -21.95 21.52 6.92
CA TYR A 352 -22.21 20.10 7.22
C TYR A 352 -23.49 19.62 6.56
N ARG A 353 -23.37 18.79 5.51
CA ARG A 353 -24.53 18.27 4.77
C ARG A 353 -24.75 16.78 4.96
N ASP A 354 -23.67 16.02 5.10
CA ASP A 354 -23.72 14.55 5.22
C ASP A 354 -22.86 14.13 6.41
N TYR A 355 -23.43 13.43 7.40
CA TYR A 355 -22.71 13.02 8.62
C TYR A 355 -23.40 11.91 9.41
N ALA A 356 -22.65 11.22 10.27
CA ALA A 356 -23.21 10.27 11.22
C ALA A 356 -23.73 11.00 12.48
N VAL A 357 -25.03 10.94 12.71
CA VAL A 357 -25.70 11.50 13.91
C VAL A 357 -25.50 10.58 15.11
N SER A 358 -25.54 9.27 14.87
CA SER A 358 -25.27 8.20 15.83
C SER A 358 -24.81 6.95 15.07
N PRO A 359 -24.40 5.85 15.72
CA PRO A 359 -24.05 4.62 15.01
C PRO A 359 -25.16 4.08 14.10
N GLU A 360 -26.43 4.40 14.37
CA GLU A 360 -27.57 3.95 13.54
C GLU A 360 -28.14 5.02 12.63
N LEU A 361 -27.79 6.31 12.82
CA LEU A 361 -28.46 7.42 12.14
C LEU A 361 -27.48 8.20 11.29
N ILE A 362 -27.80 8.31 9.99
CA ILE A 362 -27.05 9.08 9.01
C ILE A 362 -27.90 10.25 8.55
N HIS A 363 -27.35 11.45 8.63
CA HIS A 363 -27.87 12.62 7.95
C HIS A 363 -27.30 12.67 6.53
N TRP A 364 -28.15 12.84 5.53
CA TRP A 364 -27.78 12.92 4.13
C TRP A 364 -28.61 13.98 3.41
N GLU A 365 -27.97 14.81 2.60
CA GLU A 365 -28.64 15.81 1.77
C GLU A 365 -28.80 15.32 0.32
N SER A 366 -30.02 15.43 -0.21
CA SER A 366 -30.30 15.10 -1.61
C SER A 366 -29.61 16.05 -2.59
N GLN A 367 -29.64 15.68 -3.87
CA GLN A 367 -29.28 16.64 -4.93
C GLN A 367 -30.13 17.90 -4.82
N SER A 368 -29.55 19.05 -5.21
CA SER A 368 -30.18 20.36 -5.04
C SER A 368 -31.59 20.42 -5.61
N THR A 369 -31.85 19.74 -6.73
CA THR A 369 -33.15 19.74 -7.43
C THR A 369 -34.20 18.79 -6.87
N THR A 370 -33.85 17.94 -5.90
CA THR A 370 -34.78 16.93 -5.37
C THR A 370 -35.69 17.55 -4.31
N ARG A 371 -36.98 17.66 -4.64
CA ARG A 371 -38.03 18.10 -3.71
C ARG A 371 -38.71 16.95 -3.00
N ALA A 372 -39.22 17.19 -1.79
CA ALA A 372 -40.00 16.22 -1.01
C ALA A 372 -41.21 15.68 -1.79
N ASP A 373 -41.87 16.54 -2.57
CA ASP A 373 -43.04 16.20 -3.37
C ASP A 373 -42.73 15.63 -4.76
N SER A 374 -41.45 15.57 -5.15
CA SER A 374 -41.01 15.02 -6.43
C SER A 374 -41.14 13.48 -6.45
N ALA A 375 -41.08 12.87 -7.64
CA ALA A 375 -41.12 11.42 -7.77
C ALA A 375 -40.00 10.74 -6.96
N THR A 376 -38.78 11.29 -7.00
CA THR A 376 -37.63 10.80 -6.21
C THR A 376 -37.83 11.01 -4.72
N GLY A 377 -38.28 12.21 -4.30
CA GLY A 377 -38.53 12.49 -2.88
C GLY A 377 -39.62 11.62 -2.27
N ARG A 378 -40.71 11.37 -3.01
CA ARG A 378 -41.76 10.42 -2.61
C ARG A 378 -41.26 8.98 -2.59
N ARG A 379 -40.38 8.60 -3.52
CA ARG A 379 -39.73 7.28 -3.54
C ARG A 379 -38.90 7.05 -2.29
N TYR A 380 -38.10 8.04 -1.86
CA TYR A 380 -37.34 7.95 -0.60
C TYR A 380 -38.23 7.81 0.62
N GLN A 381 -39.29 8.61 0.73
CA GLN A 381 -40.21 8.56 1.88
C GLN A 381 -40.97 7.24 1.97
N ASN A 382 -41.34 6.65 0.84
CA ASN A 382 -42.23 5.49 0.77
C ASN A 382 -41.52 4.20 0.34
N HIS A 383 -40.17 4.17 0.39
CA HIS A 383 -39.36 3.11 -0.22
C HIS A 383 -39.74 1.70 0.23
N ILE A 384 -40.08 1.51 1.52
CA ILE A 384 -40.53 0.21 2.07
C ILE A 384 -41.81 -0.25 1.39
N SER A 385 -42.83 0.62 1.28
CA SER A 385 -44.10 0.28 0.64
C SER A 385 -43.98 0.05 -0.87
N MET A 386 -42.91 0.58 -1.48
CA MET A 386 -42.59 0.40 -2.88
C MET A 386 -41.68 -0.82 -3.13
N ASP A 387 -41.40 -1.62 -2.10
CA ASP A 387 -40.47 -2.75 -2.15
C ASP A 387 -39.07 -2.35 -2.66
N ARG A 388 -38.56 -1.23 -2.14
CA ARG A 388 -37.27 -0.66 -2.53
C ARG A 388 -36.29 -0.55 -1.37
N SER A 389 -35.06 -0.90 -1.66
CA SER A 389 -33.93 -0.74 -0.73
C SER A 389 -33.23 0.59 -0.91
N ILE A 390 -32.75 1.19 0.18
CA ILE A 390 -31.88 2.36 0.16
C ILE A 390 -30.50 1.90 0.64
N LEU A 391 -29.48 1.99 -0.21
CA LEU A 391 -28.13 1.53 0.09
C LEU A 391 -27.20 2.73 0.23
N LEU A 392 -26.60 2.89 1.41
CA LEU A 392 -25.75 4.04 1.72
C LEU A 392 -24.27 3.69 1.55
N PHE A 393 -23.55 4.58 0.86
CA PHE A 393 -22.11 4.49 0.64
C PHE A 393 -21.46 5.82 1.01
N ALA A 394 -20.44 5.78 1.87
CA ALA A 394 -19.76 6.98 2.33
C ALA A 394 -18.25 6.85 2.20
N ARG A 395 -17.59 7.97 1.95
CA ARG A 395 -16.14 8.10 2.06
C ARG A 395 -15.80 9.33 2.88
N THR A 396 -14.65 9.29 3.52
CA THR A 396 -14.13 10.41 4.29
C THR A 396 -13.74 11.55 3.38
N ARG A 397 -12.87 11.30 2.39
CA ARG A 397 -12.28 12.36 1.57
C ARG A 397 -12.70 12.29 0.12
N GLN A 398 -12.57 13.39 -0.60
CA GLN A 398 -12.96 13.47 -2.02
C GLN A 398 -12.00 12.70 -2.95
N ASP A 399 -10.74 12.56 -2.57
CA ASP A 399 -9.70 11.83 -3.30
C ASP A 399 -9.78 10.30 -3.10
N ASP A 400 -10.46 9.83 -2.06
CA ASP A 400 -10.74 8.41 -1.85
C ASP A 400 -11.63 7.85 -2.98
N ARG A 401 -11.14 6.88 -3.75
CA ARG A 401 -11.92 6.28 -4.84
C ARG A 401 -13.00 5.32 -4.34
N ALA A 402 -12.71 4.62 -3.26
CA ALA A 402 -13.59 3.61 -2.66
C ALA A 402 -14.46 4.22 -1.56
N PHE A 403 -15.68 3.72 -1.46
CA PHE A 403 -16.66 4.07 -0.45
C PHE A 403 -16.86 2.89 0.49
N TRP A 404 -16.99 3.17 1.77
CA TRP A 404 -17.54 2.23 2.74
C TRP A 404 -19.00 2.00 2.44
N PHE A 405 -19.40 0.73 2.35
CA PHE A 405 -20.80 0.36 2.27
C PHE A 405 -21.40 0.33 3.68
N LEU A 406 -22.24 1.31 4.01
CA LEU A 406 -22.85 1.41 5.35
C LEU A 406 -24.00 0.43 5.55
N GLY A 407 -24.52 -0.11 4.45
CA GLY A 407 -25.63 -1.05 4.46
C GLY A 407 -26.97 -0.45 4.09
N PRO A 408 -28.04 -1.26 4.17
CA PRO A 408 -29.40 -0.81 3.91
C PRO A 408 -29.90 0.14 4.99
N ALA A 409 -30.71 1.12 4.59
CA ALA A 409 -31.27 2.11 5.48
C ALA A 409 -32.79 2.29 5.30
N THR A 410 -33.42 2.82 6.34
CA THR A 410 -34.85 3.14 6.38
C THR A 410 -35.08 4.62 6.61
N TYR A 411 -36.06 5.19 5.91
CA TYR A 411 -36.40 6.59 6.03
C TYR A 411 -36.96 6.89 7.44
N VAL A 412 -36.43 7.93 8.11
CA VAL A 412 -36.93 8.39 9.42
C VAL A 412 -37.71 9.69 9.29
N ARG A 413 -37.05 10.72 8.76
CA ARG A 413 -37.61 12.06 8.58
C ARG A 413 -36.77 12.84 7.56
N HIS A 414 -37.29 13.95 7.08
CA HIS A 414 -36.50 14.95 6.38
C HIS A 414 -36.80 16.36 6.92
N GLU A 415 -35.88 17.27 6.69
CA GLU A 415 -36.01 18.70 6.92
C GLU A 415 -35.67 19.43 5.62
N GLY A 416 -36.34 20.56 5.34
CA GLY A 416 -36.17 21.30 4.09
C GLY A 416 -36.85 20.64 2.87
N GLU A 417 -37.31 21.47 1.94
CA GLU A 417 -37.99 21.00 0.73
C GLU A 417 -37.10 21.05 -0.53
N HIS A 418 -35.98 21.78 -0.52
CA HIS A 418 -35.12 21.96 -1.68
C HIS A 418 -33.69 22.44 -1.29
N PRO A 419 -32.71 21.54 -1.07
CA PRO A 419 -32.80 20.07 -1.12
C PRO A 419 -33.48 19.45 0.12
N MET A 420 -33.80 18.16 0.04
CA MET A 420 -34.22 17.37 1.20
C MET A 420 -33.01 16.99 2.06
N ALA A 421 -33.02 17.35 3.33
CA ALA A 421 -32.08 16.86 4.32
C ALA A 421 -32.69 15.65 5.05
N VAL A 422 -32.35 14.44 4.63
CA VAL A 422 -32.97 13.19 5.08
C VAL A 422 -32.15 12.57 6.22
N THR A 423 -32.84 12.14 7.28
CA THR A 423 -32.28 11.25 8.28
C THR A 423 -32.64 9.81 7.94
N TRP A 424 -31.62 9.00 7.70
CA TRP A 424 -31.70 7.57 7.44
C TRP A 424 -31.32 6.77 8.69
N ARG A 425 -32.06 5.69 8.98
CA ARG A 425 -31.67 4.70 9.99
C ARG A 425 -31.08 3.47 9.33
N LEU A 426 -29.80 3.19 9.61
CA LEU A 426 -29.11 1.98 9.18
C LEU A 426 -29.70 0.74 9.85
N GLN A 427 -29.84 -0.35 9.10
CA GLN A 427 -30.26 -1.64 9.66
C GLN A 427 -29.14 -2.30 10.47
N THR A 428 -27.88 -2.01 10.14
CA THR A 428 -26.70 -2.45 10.90
C THR A 428 -25.99 -1.21 11.41
N PRO A 429 -25.76 -1.08 12.73
CA PRO A 429 -25.03 0.06 13.28
C PRO A 429 -23.60 0.11 12.75
N LEU A 430 -23.07 1.32 12.53
CA LEU A 430 -21.67 1.55 12.24
C LEU A 430 -20.76 0.94 13.31
N SER A 431 -19.60 0.42 12.91
CA SER A 431 -18.55 0.10 13.85
C SER A 431 -18.04 1.36 14.57
N GLY A 432 -17.46 1.20 15.75
CA GLY A 432 -17.05 2.34 16.58
C GLY A 432 -16.04 3.26 15.91
N ASP A 433 -15.10 2.71 15.16
CA ASP A 433 -14.10 3.45 14.38
C ASP A 433 -14.71 4.17 13.17
N LEU A 434 -15.61 3.53 12.42
CA LEU A 434 -16.34 4.18 11.33
C LEU A 434 -17.23 5.31 11.84
N PHE A 435 -17.94 5.09 12.95
CA PHE A 435 -18.72 6.16 13.59
C PHE A 435 -17.82 7.32 14.01
N THR A 436 -16.67 7.03 14.65
CA THR A 436 -15.72 8.07 15.05
C THR A 436 -15.23 8.86 13.84
N ALA A 437 -14.82 8.18 12.77
CA ALA A 437 -14.36 8.82 11.54
C ALA A 437 -15.46 9.69 10.89
N PHE A 438 -16.71 9.23 10.93
CA PHE A 438 -17.83 9.89 10.25
C PHE A 438 -18.52 10.97 11.10
N ALA A 439 -18.38 10.90 12.43
CA ALA A 439 -18.84 11.92 13.36
C ALA A 439 -17.82 13.05 13.50
N ALA A 440 -16.51 12.73 13.49
CA ALA A 440 -15.43 13.72 13.59
C ALA A 440 -15.40 14.69 12.39
N ALA A 441 -15.98 14.33 11.24
CA ALA A 441 -16.14 15.24 10.10
C ALA A 441 -17.07 16.44 10.39
N VAL A 442 -17.75 16.45 11.55
CA VAL A 442 -18.67 17.51 12.00
C VAL A 442 -18.05 18.43 13.07
N ALA A 443 -17.01 17.97 13.77
CA ALA A 443 -16.34 18.71 14.84
C ALA A 443 -15.20 19.57 14.29
#